data_AF-A0A3M7NZD6-F1
#
_entry.id   AF-A0A3M7NZD6-F1
#
_cell.length_a   1.000
_cell.length_b   1.000
_cell.length_c   1.000
_cell.angle_alpha   90.00
_cell.angle_beta   90.00
_cell.angle_gamma   90.00
#
_symmetry.space_group_name_H-M   'P 1'
#
loop_
_entity.id
_entity.type
_entity.pdbx_description
1 polymer ?
#
loop_
_entity_poly.entity_id
_entity_poly.type
_entity_poly.pdbx_seq_one_letter_code
_entity_poly.pdbx_strand_id
1 'polypeptide(L)'
;MINSYTDPSTGTTLDYGIQTLWNIFVTFNYVSYLDLAKYPYLEYSWNLPDVVPEDLLLPFRKFVAKNNLLNITYAIFFNAEGLSDVLDQLTVNVFKYVDASFINTSHGGDVVTAHHKTTRFRCGQARGLEQMTHNGVRLVVKTLTGNKLVRASKLLVGVPPLIDSRRPFDLDNTKRGLFSKW
;
A
#
# COMPACT_ATOMS: atom_id res chain seq x y z
N MET A 1 31.22 -6.71 9.99
CA MET A 1 31.40 -7.59 11.16
C MET A 1 30.49 -8.78 10.94
N ILE A 2 31.03 -10.00 10.83
CA ILE A 2 30.25 -11.22 10.57
C ILE A 2 29.75 -11.71 11.93
N ASN A 3 28.42 -11.84 12.08
CA ASN A 3 27.85 -12.41 13.30
C ASN A 3 27.95 -13.94 13.23
N SER A 4 28.41 -14.57 14.29
CA SER A 4 28.54 -16.02 14.37
C SER A 4 27.83 -16.56 15.61
N TYR A 5 27.32 -17.78 15.51
CA TYR A 5 26.59 -18.46 16.57
C TYR A 5 27.22 -19.82 16.73
N THR A 6 27.73 -20.08 17.92
CA THR A 6 28.25 -21.39 18.28
C THR A 6 27.15 -22.16 19.01
N ASP A 7 26.74 -23.28 18.43
CA ASP A 7 25.82 -24.20 19.09
C ASP A 7 26.52 -24.78 20.33
N PRO A 8 26.01 -24.52 21.54
CA PRO A 8 26.66 -24.95 22.77
C PRO A 8 26.61 -26.47 23.00
N SER A 9 25.73 -27.19 22.30
CA SER A 9 25.58 -28.64 22.45
C SER A 9 26.54 -29.44 21.56
N THR A 10 26.90 -28.89 20.40
CA THR A 10 27.77 -29.55 19.42
C THR A 10 29.14 -28.88 19.29
N GLY A 11 29.32 -27.67 19.83
CA GLY A 11 30.53 -26.87 19.68
C GLY A 11 30.74 -26.32 18.26
N THR A 12 29.79 -26.55 17.35
CA THR A 12 29.90 -26.14 15.95
C THR A 12 29.59 -24.65 15.85
N THR A 13 30.52 -23.89 15.29
CA THR A 13 30.31 -22.46 15.03
C THR A 13 29.76 -22.26 13.63
N LEU A 14 28.56 -21.70 13.55
CA LEU A 14 27.89 -21.29 12.33
C LEU A 14 28.09 -19.78 12.16
N ASP A 15 28.85 -19.40 11.14
CA ASP A 15 28.93 -18.02 10.70
C ASP A 15 27.66 -17.70 9.90
N TYR A 16 26.67 -17.09 10.56
CA TYR A 16 25.41 -16.66 9.94
C TYR A 16 25.39 -15.15 9.70
N GLY A 17 26.55 -14.51 9.67
CA GLY A 17 26.66 -13.14 9.24
C GLY A 17 25.97 -13.06 7.91
N ILE A 18 24.84 -12.37 7.88
CA ILE A 18 24.09 -12.13 6.66
C ILE A 18 25.17 -11.66 5.70
N GLN A 19 25.40 -12.39 4.60
CA GLN A 19 25.81 -11.70 3.39
C GLN A 19 24.61 -10.80 3.12
N THR A 20 24.52 -9.67 3.84
CA THR A 20 23.78 -8.53 3.37
C THR A 20 24.40 -8.36 2.00
N LEU A 21 23.60 -8.64 0.98
CA LEU A 21 23.99 -8.64 -0.41
C LEU A 21 24.37 -7.19 -0.73
N TRP A 22 25.55 -6.77 -0.27
CA TRP A 22 26.09 -5.43 -0.48
C TRP A 22 26.21 -5.19 -1.99
N ASN A 23 26.33 -6.25 -2.80
CA ASN A 23 26.31 -6.20 -4.25
C ASN A 23 24.92 -6.18 -4.90
N ILE A 24 23.85 -5.74 -4.21
CA ILE A 24 22.63 -5.24 -4.88
C ILE A 24 22.84 -3.84 -5.48
N PHE A 25 24.10 -3.35 -5.55
CA PHE A 25 24.51 -2.24 -6.43
C PHE A 25 24.17 -2.41 -7.93
N VAL A 26 23.37 -3.42 -8.33
CA VAL A 26 22.46 -3.32 -9.48
C VAL A 26 21.43 -2.21 -9.19
N THR A 27 21.93 -0.98 -9.12
CA THR A 27 21.30 0.32 -9.28
C THR A 27 19.86 0.38 -8.77
N PHE A 28 19.67 0.84 -7.51
CA PHE A 28 18.39 1.32 -6.96
C PHE A 28 17.75 2.48 -7.75
N ASN A 29 18.21 2.78 -8.96
CA ASN A 29 17.65 3.79 -9.84
C ASN A 29 16.45 3.22 -10.61
N TYR A 30 15.47 2.66 -9.90
CA TYR A 30 14.22 2.18 -10.51
C TYR A 30 13.55 3.28 -11.33
N VAL A 31 13.73 4.55 -10.93
CA VAL A 31 13.22 5.74 -11.64
C VAL A 31 13.71 5.78 -13.09
N SER A 32 14.98 5.48 -13.34
CA SER A 32 15.54 5.49 -14.70
C SER A 32 15.06 4.31 -15.55
N TYR A 33 14.74 3.17 -14.91
CA TYR A 33 14.29 1.97 -15.63
C TYR A 33 12.78 1.94 -15.88
N LEU A 34 11.97 2.43 -14.93
CA LEU A 34 10.51 2.44 -15.02
C LEU A 34 9.95 3.69 -15.70
N ASP A 35 10.77 4.73 -15.89
CA ASP A 35 10.39 6.00 -16.52
C ASP A 35 9.12 6.59 -15.90
N LEU A 36 9.09 6.65 -14.57
CA LEU A 36 7.93 7.11 -13.78
C LEU A 36 7.51 8.54 -14.14
N ALA A 37 8.42 9.33 -14.71
CA ALA A 37 8.15 10.66 -15.23
C ALA A 37 7.07 10.68 -16.33
N LYS A 38 6.80 9.55 -17.01
CA LYS A 38 5.67 9.39 -17.94
C LYS A 38 4.30 9.47 -17.27
N TYR A 39 4.24 9.19 -15.96
CA TYR A 39 2.97 9.07 -15.22
C TYR A 39 2.97 9.94 -13.95
N PRO A 40 3.20 11.26 -14.06
CA PRO A 40 3.36 12.13 -12.89
C PRO A 40 2.09 12.21 -12.02
N TYR A 41 0.92 11.96 -12.60
CA TYR A 41 -0.36 11.96 -11.89
C TYR A 41 -0.51 10.81 -10.88
N LEU A 42 0.29 9.74 -11.03
CA LEU A 42 0.26 8.58 -10.14
C LEU A 42 0.98 8.84 -8.82
N GLU A 43 1.86 9.82 -8.72
CA GLU A 43 2.62 10.10 -7.49
C GLU A 43 1.66 10.45 -6.34
N TYR A 44 0.82 11.46 -6.53
CA TYR A 44 -0.02 12.01 -5.46
C TYR A 44 -1.50 11.60 -5.52
N SER A 45 -1.99 11.09 -6.65
CA SER A 45 -3.43 10.85 -6.84
C SER A 45 -3.74 9.55 -7.57
N TRP A 46 -5.02 9.21 -7.59
CA TRP A 46 -5.61 8.19 -8.46
C TRP A 46 -6.42 8.81 -9.62
N ASN A 47 -6.17 10.09 -9.93
CA ASN A 47 -6.82 10.78 -11.04
C ASN A 47 -6.18 10.34 -12.35
N LEU A 48 -6.57 9.15 -12.81
CA LEU A 48 -6.17 8.63 -14.10
C LEU A 48 -6.79 9.46 -15.23
N PRO A 49 -6.11 9.61 -16.38
CA PRO A 49 -6.70 10.24 -17.56
C PRO A 49 -7.91 9.44 -18.05
N ASP A 50 -8.82 10.09 -18.77
CA ASP A 50 -10.04 9.48 -19.32
C ASP A 50 -9.73 8.22 -20.16
N VAL A 51 -8.62 8.26 -20.91
CA VAL A 51 -8.03 7.08 -21.56
C VAL A 51 -6.80 6.66 -20.78
N VAL A 52 -6.95 5.62 -19.96
CA VAL A 52 -5.85 5.05 -19.19
C VAL A 52 -4.84 4.39 -20.14
N PRO A 53 -3.54 4.73 -20.08
CA PRO A 53 -2.51 4.07 -20.86
C PRO A 53 -2.55 2.55 -20.70
N GLU A 54 -2.53 1.81 -21.82
CA GLU A 54 -2.63 0.35 -21.82
C GLU A 54 -1.54 -0.30 -20.98
N ASP A 55 -0.33 0.26 -20.99
CA ASP A 55 0.81 -0.25 -20.21
C ASP A 55 0.52 -0.31 -18.70
N LEU A 56 -0.27 0.64 -18.18
CA LEU A 56 -0.67 0.66 -16.76
C LEU A 56 -1.69 -0.44 -16.42
N LEU A 57 -2.42 -0.92 -17.43
CA LEU A 57 -3.44 -1.97 -17.31
C LEU A 57 -2.88 -3.38 -17.56
N LEU A 58 -1.61 -3.50 -17.93
CA LEU A 58 -0.95 -4.80 -18.06
C LEU A 58 -0.57 -5.36 -16.69
N PRO A 59 -0.66 -6.70 -16.48
CA PRO A 59 0.06 -7.35 -15.39
C PRO A 59 1.54 -6.98 -15.44
N PHE A 60 2.15 -6.73 -14.29
CA PHE A 60 3.52 -6.20 -14.22
C PHE A 60 4.52 -7.11 -14.95
N ARG A 61 4.33 -8.44 -14.90
CA ARG A 61 5.12 -9.41 -15.68
C ARG A 61 5.15 -9.10 -17.19
N LYS A 62 4.03 -8.65 -17.76
CA LYS A 62 3.92 -8.32 -19.18
C LYS A 62 4.56 -6.97 -19.46
N PHE A 63 4.41 -6.00 -18.56
CA PHE A 63 5.05 -4.70 -18.67
C PHE A 63 6.58 -4.80 -18.68
N VAL A 64 7.17 -5.54 -17.73
CA VAL A 64 8.63 -5.70 -17.67
C VAL A 64 9.17 -6.51 -18.85
N ALA A 65 8.43 -7.51 -19.33
CA ALA A 65 8.79 -8.26 -20.53
C ALA A 65 8.74 -7.37 -21.79
N LYS A 66 7.70 -6.54 -21.94
CA LYS A 66 7.53 -5.61 -23.06
C LYS A 66 8.65 -4.55 -23.12
N ASN A 67 9.14 -4.10 -21.97
CA ASN A 67 10.13 -3.03 -21.87
C ASN A 67 11.57 -3.52 -21.61
N ASN A 68 11.85 -4.83 -21.67
CA ASN A 68 13.15 -5.43 -21.36
C ASN A 68 13.69 -5.09 -19.97
N LEU A 69 12.81 -5.00 -18.97
CA LEU A 69 13.12 -4.60 -17.58
C LEU A 69 13.27 -5.79 -16.63
N LEU A 70 13.54 -6.99 -17.15
CA LEU A 70 13.64 -8.22 -16.35
C LEU A 70 14.74 -8.15 -15.28
N ASN A 71 15.78 -7.35 -15.52
CA ASN A 71 16.91 -7.16 -14.60
C ASN A 71 16.52 -6.47 -13.28
N ILE A 72 15.53 -5.58 -13.30
CA ILE A 72 15.06 -4.86 -12.10
C ILE A 72 13.89 -5.56 -11.42
N THR A 73 13.25 -6.52 -12.09
CA THR A 73 12.06 -7.23 -11.60
C THR A 73 12.30 -7.92 -10.25
N TYR A 74 13.44 -8.61 -10.09
CA TYR A 74 13.78 -9.28 -8.84
C TYR A 74 13.99 -8.27 -7.70
N ALA A 75 14.65 -7.14 -7.99
CA ALA A 75 14.90 -6.11 -7.00
C ALA A 75 13.58 -5.47 -6.53
N ILE A 76 12.64 -5.18 -7.45
CA ILE A 76 11.30 -4.69 -7.09
C ILE A 76 10.56 -5.75 -6.26
N PHE A 77 10.52 -7.00 -6.70
CA PHE A 77 9.86 -8.08 -5.96
C PHE A 77 10.40 -8.25 -4.54
N PHE A 78 11.73 -8.21 -4.39
CA PHE A 78 12.40 -8.36 -3.09
C PHE A 78 12.13 -7.18 -2.15
N ASN A 79 12.18 -5.95 -2.65
CA ASN A 79 12.00 -4.75 -1.83
C ASN A 79 10.52 -4.38 -1.62
N ALA A 80 9.60 -4.91 -2.43
CA ALA A 80 8.16 -4.73 -2.30
C ALA A 80 7.57 -5.62 -1.20
N GLU A 81 8.16 -5.56 -0.01
CA GLU A 81 7.69 -6.32 1.15
C GLU A 81 6.24 -5.94 1.51
N GLY A 82 5.39 -6.95 1.74
CA GLY A 82 3.99 -6.76 2.11
C GLY A 82 3.02 -6.59 0.94
N LEU A 83 3.50 -6.45 -0.30
CA LEU A 83 2.69 -6.70 -1.49
C LEU A 83 2.55 -8.21 -1.70
N SER A 84 1.40 -8.65 -2.18
CA SER A 84 1.22 -10.02 -2.71
C SER A 84 2.05 -10.20 -3.99
N ASP A 85 1.77 -11.21 -4.82
CA ASP A 85 2.54 -11.44 -6.05
C ASP A 85 2.54 -10.19 -6.97
N VAL A 86 3.64 -9.43 -6.91
CA VAL A 86 3.86 -8.18 -7.64
C VAL A 86 3.79 -8.42 -9.15
N LEU A 87 4.15 -9.61 -9.62
CA LEU A 87 4.15 -9.93 -11.05
C LEU A 87 2.73 -10.06 -11.63
N ASP A 88 1.75 -10.42 -10.79
CA ASP A 88 0.35 -10.54 -11.17
C ASP A 88 -0.47 -9.27 -10.91
N GLN A 89 0.09 -8.29 -10.20
CA GLN A 89 -0.53 -6.98 -10.03
C GLN A 89 -0.56 -6.21 -11.35
N LEU A 90 -1.58 -5.37 -11.51
CA LEU A 90 -1.59 -4.36 -12.56
C LEU A 90 -0.42 -3.40 -12.37
N THR A 91 0.22 -3.00 -13.47
CA THR A 91 1.38 -2.10 -13.46
C THR A 91 1.08 -0.80 -12.72
N VAL A 92 -0.15 -0.28 -12.83
CA VAL A 92 -0.59 0.91 -12.08
C VAL A 92 -0.49 0.74 -10.55
N ASN A 93 -0.78 -0.45 -10.01
CA ASN A 93 -0.69 -0.72 -8.57
C ASN A 93 0.77 -0.78 -8.13
N VAL A 94 1.62 -1.39 -8.96
CA VAL A 94 3.07 -1.46 -8.70
C VAL A 94 3.67 -0.06 -8.73
N PHE A 95 3.30 0.77 -9.70
CA PHE A 95 3.80 2.15 -9.81
C PHE A 95 3.31 3.04 -8.69
N LYS A 96 2.13 2.76 -8.13
CA LYS A 96 1.65 3.46 -6.94
C LYS A 96 2.43 3.11 -5.68
N TYR A 97 3.01 1.90 -5.62
CA TYR A 97 3.84 1.48 -4.51
C TYR A 97 5.31 1.91 -4.68
N VAL A 98 5.87 1.75 -5.88
CA VAL A 98 7.22 2.16 -6.25
C VAL A 98 7.20 3.66 -6.61
N ASP A 99 6.77 4.49 -5.66
CA ASP A 99 6.71 5.94 -5.81
C ASP A 99 8.04 6.60 -5.42
N ALA A 100 8.14 7.92 -5.60
CA ALA A 100 9.34 8.68 -5.26
C ALA A 100 9.78 8.48 -3.79
N SER A 101 8.84 8.26 -2.87
CA SER A 101 9.15 7.99 -1.46
C SER A 101 9.79 6.62 -1.30
N PHE A 102 9.26 5.58 -1.93
CA PHE A 102 9.86 4.24 -1.93
C PHE A 102 11.29 4.26 -2.48
N ILE A 103 11.52 5.00 -3.57
CA ILE A 103 12.86 5.19 -4.14
C ILE A 103 13.77 5.90 -3.14
N ASN A 104 13.29 7.00 -2.54
CA ASN A 104 14.08 7.76 -1.58
C ASN A 104 14.47 6.91 -0.35
N THR A 105 13.54 6.13 0.19
CA THR A 105 13.81 5.18 1.29
C THR A 105 14.80 4.10 0.87
N SER A 106 14.73 3.62 -0.38
CA SER A 106 15.71 2.66 -0.94
C SER A 106 17.13 3.24 -0.98
N HIS A 107 17.28 4.58 -0.97
CA HIS A 107 18.55 5.29 -0.88
C HIS A 107 18.91 5.75 0.55
N GLY A 108 18.18 5.28 1.57
CA GLY A 108 18.38 5.64 2.98
C GLY A 108 17.67 6.93 3.42
N GLY A 109 16.74 7.44 2.61
CA GLY A 109 15.90 8.59 2.95
C GLY A 109 14.66 8.18 3.74
N ASP A 110 14.70 8.32 5.08
CA ASP A 110 13.52 8.06 5.91
C ASP A 110 12.45 9.15 5.75
N VAL A 111 11.18 8.72 5.72
CA VAL A 111 10.04 9.65 5.81
C VAL A 111 9.90 10.11 7.27
N VAL A 112 10.47 11.27 7.57
CA VAL A 112 10.30 11.92 8.87
C VAL A 112 9.09 12.85 8.82
N THR A 113 8.29 12.87 9.90
CA THR A 113 7.29 13.93 10.05
C THR A 113 8.00 15.28 10.06
N ALA A 114 7.39 16.32 9.47
CA ALA A 114 7.99 17.67 9.37
C ALA A 114 8.50 18.27 10.70
N HIS A 115 8.09 17.68 11.83
CA HIS A 115 8.48 18.09 13.17
C HIS A 115 9.00 16.95 14.07
N HIS A 116 9.27 15.74 13.53
CA HIS A 116 9.60 14.53 14.33
C HIS A 116 8.60 14.25 15.46
N LYS A 117 7.35 14.73 15.33
CA LYS A 117 6.31 14.64 16.35
C LYS A 117 5.15 13.83 15.82
N THR A 118 5.01 12.61 16.32
CA THR A 118 3.82 11.79 16.13
C THR A 118 2.74 12.30 17.10
N THR A 119 1.84 13.17 16.66
CA THR A 119 0.64 13.49 17.44
C THR A 119 -0.19 12.22 17.65
N ARG A 120 -0.39 11.82 18.91
CA ARG A 120 -1.21 10.66 19.29
C ARG A 120 -2.67 10.94 18.92
N PHE A 121 -3.12 10.41 17.79
CA PHE A 121 -4.54 10.22 17.53
C PHE A 121 -5.02 8.98 18.29
N ARG A 122 -5.90 9.16 19.28
CA ARG A 122 -6.58 8.05 19.94
C ARG A 122 -7.70 7.54 19.02
N CYS A 123 -7.55 6.31 18.52
CA CYS A 123 -8.59 5.64 17.75
C CYS A 123 -9.73 5.21 18.67
N GLY A 124 -10.92 5.79 18.51
CA GLY A 124 -12.15 5.33 19.16
C GLY A 124 -12.83 4.28 18.30
N GLN A 125 -13.20 3.13 18.88
CA GLN A 125 -13.98 2.11 18.17
C GLN A 125 -15.44 2.56 18.09
N ALA A 126 -15.97 2.69 16.87
CA ALA A 126 -17.38 2.96 16.61
C ALA A 126 -17.96 1.80 15.78
N ARG A 127 -18.99 1.12 16.29
CA ARG A 127 -19.84 0.20 15.52
C ARG A 127 -21.20 0.89 15.39
N GLY A 128 -21.66 1.16 14.17
CA GLY A 128 -22.86 1.96 13.99
C GLY A 128 -23.52 1.85 12.63
N LEU A 129 -24.86 1.87 12.62
CA LEU A 129 -25.70 1.87 11.41
C LEU A 129 -25.66 3.26 10.77
N GLU A 130 -25.41 3.31 9.45
CA GLU A 130 -25.38 4.54 8.66
C GLU A 130 -26.62 4.63 7.77
N GLN A 131 -27.24 5.82 7.74
CA GLN A 131 -28.21 6.19 6.72
C GLN A 131 -27.74 7.46 6.00
N MET A 132 -27.33 7.31 4.74
CA MET A 132 -26.97 8.44 3.87
C MET A 132 -28.24 9.12 3.37
N THR A 133 -28.36 10.42 3.62
CA THR A 133 -29.41 11.27 3.04
C THR A 133 -28.78 12.29 2.10
N HIS A 134 -29.55 12.81 1.15
CA HIS A 134 -29.09 13.80 0.15
C HIS A 134 -28.50 15.08 0.77
N ASN A 135 -28.79 15.36 2.05
CA ASN A 135 -28.34 16.57 2.77
C ASN A 135 -27.32 16.31 3.89
N GLY A 136 -26.69 15.13 3.93
CA GLY A 136 -25.65 14.81 4.91
C GLY A 136 -25.73 13.38 5.46
N VAL A 137 -24.83 13.08 6.39
CA VAL A 137 -24.64 11.75 6.97
C VAL A 137 -25.22 11.69 8.38
N ARG A 138 -25.99 10.63 8.65
CA ARG A 138 -26.50 10.29 9.98
C ARG A 138 -25.96 8.92 10.37
N LEU A 139 -25.18 8.89 11.45
CA LEU A 139 -24.53 7.68 11.96
C LEU A 139 -25.01 7.40 13.39
N VAL A 140 -25.54 6.21 13.65
CA VAL A 140 -25.89 5.77 15.01
C VAL A 140 -24.73 4.99 15.58
N VAL A 141 -23.96 5.58 16.49
CA VAL A 141 -22.81 4.93 17.13
C VAL A 141 -23.22 4.28 18.44
N LYS A 142 -22.88 3.00 18.62
CA LYS A 142 -23.04 2.31 19.90
C LYS A 142 -21.86 2.68 20.82
N THR A 143 -22.15 3.34 21.94
CA THR A 143 -21.16 3.69 22.97
C THR A 143 -21.41 2.90 24.26
N LEU A 144 -20.45 2.90 25.20
CA LEU A 144 -20.62 2.25 26.51
C LEU A 144 -21.82 2.79 27.29
N THR A 145 -22.24 4.03 27.01
CA THR A 145 -23.35 4.70 27.68
C THR A 145 -24.65 4.69 26.86
N GLY A 146 -24.70 3.90 25.79
CA GLY A 146 -25.86 3.76 24.92
C GLY A 146 -25.63 4.26 23.49
N ASN A 147 -26.70 4.32 22.71
CA ASN A 147 -26.62 4.73 21.30
C ASN A 147 -26.61 6.26 21.20
N LYS A 148 -25.73 6.79 20.34
CA LYS A 148 -25.68 8.23 20.02
C LYS A 148 -25.86 8.45 18.53
N LEU A 149 -26.68 9.44 18.17
CA LEU A 149 -26.82 9.89 16.78
C LEU A 149 -25.80 10.99 16.48
N VAL A 150 -24.92 10.74 15.52
CA VAL A 150 -23.97 11.70 14.97
C VAL A 150 -24.53 12.21 13.65
N ARG A 151 -24.57 13.54 13.48
CA ARG A 151 -24.95 14.21 12.23
C ARG A 151 -23.74 14.96 11.70
N ALA A 152 -23.37 14.72 10.45
CA ALA A 152 -22.22 15.34 9.82
C ALA A 152 -22.52 15.69 8.36
N SER A 153 -21.80 16.66 7.80
CA SER A 153 -21.89 17.00 6.38
C SER A 153 -21.15 16.00 5.48
N LYS A 154 -20.09 15.36 6.00
CA LYS A 154 -19.25 14.38 5.28
C LYS A 154 -18.81 13.26 6.22
N LEU A 155 -18.61 12.07 5.67
CA LEU A 155 -18.05 10.91 6.37
C LEU A 155 -16.75 10.48 5.69
N LEU A 156 -15.71 10.28 6.49
CA LEU A 156 -14.44 9.68 6.06
C LEU A 156 -14.36 8.26 6.61
N VAL A 157 -14.29 7.28 5.72
CA VAL A 157 -14.18 5.85 6.09
C VAL A 157 -12.77 5.38 5.77
N GLY A 158 -11.98 5.08 6.81
CA GLY A 158 -10.62 4.56 6.69
C GLY A 158 -10.48 3.06 7.02
N VAL A 159 -11.60 2.38 7.28
CA VAL A 159 -11.60 0.92 7.53
C VAL A 159 -11.60 0.15 6.21
N PRO A 160 -10.86 -0.97 6.10
CA PRO A 160 -10.89 -1.81 4.91
C PRO A 160 -12.33 -2.22 4.54
N PRO A 161 -12.72 -2.14 3.26
CA PRO A 161 -14.07 -2.46 2.80
C PRO A 161 -14.28 -3.99 2.71
N LEU A 162 -14.11 -4.72 3.82
CA LEU A 162 -14.38 -6.16 3.90
C LEU A 162 -15.89 -6.43 3.95
N ILE A 163 -16.38 -7.54 3.38
CA ILE A 163 -17.81 -7.91 3.40
C ILE A 163 -18.45 -7.80 4.79
N ASP A 164 -17.75 -8.24 5.83
CA ASP A 164 -18.30 -8.27 7.18
C ASP A 164 -18.32 -6.91 7.88
N SER A 165 -17.52 -5.94 7.44
CA SER A 165 -17.62 -4.56 7.92
C SER A 165 -18.79 -3.79 7.26
N ARG A 166 -19.53 -4.41 6.32
CA ARG A 166 -20.61 -3.80 5.51
C ARG A 166 -22.00 -3.85 6.12
N ARG A 167 -22.27 -4.72 7.10
CA ARG A 167 -23.61 -4.84 7.73
C ARG A 167 -24.21 -3.53 8.28
N PRO A 168 -23.42 -2.53 8.73
CA PRO A 168 -23.98 -1.28 9.20
C PRO A 168 -24.27 -0.24 8.11
N PHE A 169 -23.78 -0.44 6.87
CA PHE A 169 -23.86 0.56 5.81
C PHE A 169 -24.96 0.18 4.82
N ASP A 170 -25.98 1.04 4.66
CA ASP A 170 -27.04 0.87 3.66
C ASP A 170 -26.51 1.19 2.25
N LEU A 171 -25.72 0.26 1.70
CA LEU A 171 -25.15 0.38 0.37
C LEU A 171 -26.22 0.08 -0.68
N ASP A 172 -26.32 0.91 -1.72
CA ASP A 172 -27.18 0.64 -2.88
C ASP A 172 -26.64 -0.53 -3.74
N ASN A 173 -27.43 -0.98 -4.72
CA ASN A 173 -27.08 -2.12 -5.58
C ASN A 173 -25.78 -1.89 -6.38
N THR A 174 -25.51 -0.66 -6.80
CA THR A 174 -24.31 -0.30 -7.55
C THR A 174 -23.05 -0.44 -6.68
N LYS A 175 -23.11 0.08 -5.45
CA LYS A 175 -22.01 -0.05 -4.47
C LYS A 175 -21.77 -1.51 -4.09
N ARG A 176 -22.83 -2.31 -3.91
CA ARG A 176 -22.70 -3.75 -3.64
C ARG A 176 -21.89 -4.47 -4.73
N GLY A 177 -22.19 -4.21 -6.01
CA GLY A 177 -21.50 -4.85 -7.14
C GLY A 177 -20.05 -4.41 -7.33
N LEU A 178 -19.70 -3.19 -6.90
CA LEU A 178 -18.31 -2.72 -6.96
C LEU A 178 -17.47 -3.36 -5.84
N PHE A 179 -17.98 -3.39 -4.61
CA PHE A 179 -17.26 -3.92 -3.46
C PHE A 179 -17.23 -5.46 -3.42
N SER A 180 -18.02 -6.17 -4.23
CA SER A 180 -17.92 -7.64 -4.34
C SER A 180 -16.74 -8.11 -5.20
N LYS A 181 -16.05 -7.20 -5.89
CA LYS A 181 -14.88 -7.52 -6.73
C LYS A 181 -13.58 -7.63 -5.92
N TRP A 182 -13.64 -7.37 -4.62
CA TRP A 182 -12.53 -7.34 -3.67
C TRP A 182 -12.87 -8.18 -2.43
#